data_AF-A0A1V1V9Q7-F1
#
_entry.id   AF-A0A1V1V9Q7-F1
#
_cell.length_a   1.000
_cell.length_b   1.000
_cell.length_c   1.000
_cell.angle_alpha   90.00
_cell.angle_beta   90.00
_cell.angle_gamma   90.00
#
_symmetry.space_group_name_H-M   'P 1'
#
loop_
_entity.id
_entity.type
_entity.pdbx_description
1 polymer ?
#
loop_
_entity_poly.entity_id
_entity_poly.type
_entity_poly.pdbx_seq_one_letter_code
_entity_poly.pdbx_strand_id
1 'polypeptide(L)'
;MEQLTTIEQQIQELLMTEPYADDFPQQLENLVTARHQNVERILKSPDLTRVVYDDVVARTQAMKTLLQQHKSIIGERLLKSKRSKQSLSVYNNIQQNRDISRG
;
A
#
# COMPACT_ATOMS: atom_id res chain seq x y z
N MET A 1 -12.10 -14.12 -8.62
CA MET A 1 -10.74 -14.66 -8.35
C MET A 1 -9.66 -13.97 -9.15
N GLU A 2 -9.84 -13.76 -10.45
CA GLU A 2 -8.86 -13.08 -11.32
C GLU A 2 -8.41 -11.72 -10.79
N GLN A 3 -9.35 -10.83 -10.42
CA GLN A 3 -9.01 -9.53 -9.83
C GLN A 3 -8.17 -9.62 -8.56
N LEU A 4 -8.42 -10.63 -7.71
CA LEU A 4 -7.61 -10.83 -6.49
C LEU A 4 -6.17 -11.22 -6.87
N THR A 5 -6.01 -12.05 -7.90
CA THR A 5 -4.70 -12.46 -8.42
C THR A 5 -3.91 -11.29 -8.98
N THR A 6 -4.55 -10.44 -9.79
CA THR A 6 -3.90 -9.24 -10.34
C THR A 6 -3.42 -8.30 -9.24
N ILE A 7 -4.25 -8.03 -8.22
CA ILE A 7 -3.87 -7.16 -7.11
C ILE A 7 -2.68 -7.75 -6.34
N GLU A 8 -2.69 -9.05 -6.09
CA GLU A 8 -1.60 -9.71 -5.36
C GLU A 8 -0.28 -9.70 -6.15
N GLN A 9 -0.32 -9.86 -7.47
CA GLN A 9 0.84 -9.71 -8.34
C GLN A 9 1.37 -8.28 -8.32
N GLN A 10 0.50 -7.27 -8.41
CA GLN A 10 0.89 -5.86 -8.32
C GLN A 10 1.55 -5.53 -6.97
N ILE A 11 1.03 -6.08 -5.86
CA ILE A 11 1.67 -5.92 -4.55
C ILE A 11 3.07 -6.55 -4.57
N GLN A 12 3.20 -7.76 -5.12
CA GLN A 12 4.50 -8.44 -5.18
C GLN A 12 5.50 -7.65 -6.03
N GLU A 13 5.11 -7.20 -7.22
CA GLU A 13 5.95 -6.39 -8.11
C GLU A 13 6.36 -5.09 -7.42
N LEU A 14 5.42 -4.39 -6.77
CA LEU A 14 5.70 -3.16 -6.05
C LEU A 14 6.74 -3.37 -4.94
N LEU A 15 6.71 -4.51 -4.25
CA LEU A 15 7.65 -4.84 -3.18
C LEU A 15 9.02 -5.29 -3.69
N MET A 16 9.11 -5.83 -4.91
CA MET A 16 10.34 -6.37 -5.49
C MET A 16 11.06 -5.39 -6.44
N THR A 17 10.37 -4.36 -6.93
CA THR A 17 10.93 -3.44 -7.94
C THR A 17 11.70 -2.30 -7.30
N GLU A 18 13.03 -2.36 -7.39
CA GLU A 18 13.91 -1.23 -7.10
C GLU A 18 14.28 -0.48 -8.40
N PRO A 19 14.36 0.86 -8.38
CA PRO A 19 14.19 1.74 -7.22
C PRO A 19 12.72 2.01 -6.86
N TYR A 20 12.42 2.09 -5.56
CA TYR A 20 11.08 2.45 -5.08
C TYR A 20 10.74 3.92 -5.35
N ALA A 21 9.57 4.14 -5.94
CA ALA A 21 9.02 5.47 -6.18
C ALA A 21 8.64 6.21 -4.86
N ASP A 22 8.58 7.54 -4.91
CA ASP A 22 8.24 8.36 -3.73
C ASP A 22 6.80 8.15 -3.22
N ASP A 23 5.91 7.74 -4.11
CA ASP A 23 4.51 7.41 -3.82
C ASP A 23 4.31 5.93 -3.46
N PHE A 24 5.38 5.12 -3.39
CA PHE A 24 5.34 3.71 -2.99
C PHE A 24 4.43 3.44 -1.78
N PRO A 25 4.50 4.22 -0.67
CA PRO A 25 3.61 3.97 0.47
C PRO A 25 2.13 4.10 0.14
N GLN A 26 1.76 5.08 -0.69
CA GLN A 26 0.38 5.29 -1.10
C GLN A 26 -0.09 4.20 -2.07
N GLN A 27 0.77 3.79 -3.01
CA GLN A 27 0.47 2.69 -3.92
C GLN A 27 0.23 1.39 -3.16
N LEU A 28 1.08 1.06 -2.18
CA LEU A 28 0.95 -0.13 -1.36
C LEU A 28 -0.35 -0.11 -0.52
N GLU A 29 -0.67 1.04 0.09
CA GLU A 29 -1.92 1.21 0.84
C GLU A 29 -3.16 1.00 -0.03
N ASN A 30 -3.17 1.59 -1.22
CA ASN A 30 -4.28 1.47 -2.18
C ASN A 30 -4.48 0.00 -2.60
N LEU A 31 -3.39 -0.71 -2.93
CA LEU A 31 -3.44 -2.11 -3.34
C LEU A 31 -3.90 -3.03 -2.21
N VAL A 32 -3.39 -2.85 -0.99
CA VAL A 32 -3.81 -3.64 0.18
C VAL A 32 -5.28 -3.40 0.50
N THR A 33 -5.75 -2.16 0.39
CA THR A 33 -7.16 -1.79 0.56
C THR A 33 -8.05 -2.45 -0.49
N ALA A 34 -7.66 -2.36 -1.76
CA ALA A 34 -8.38 -3.00 -2.87
C ALA A 34 -8.44 -4.53 -2.70
N ARG A 35 -7.33 -5.14 -2.26
CA ARG A 35 -7.28 -6.58 -1.93
C ARG A 35 -8.30 -6.92 -0.85
N HIS A 36 -8.33 -6.14 0.23
CA HIS A 36 -9.23 -6.37 1.35
C HIS A 36 -10.71 -6.31 0.92
N GLN A 37 -11.09 -5.28 0.15
CA GLN A 37 -12.43 -5.14 -0.40
C GLN A 37 -12.80 -6.32 -1.32
N ASN A 38 -11.85 -6.80 -2.11
CA ASN A 38 -12.06 -7.93 -3.01
C ASN A 38 -12.28 -9.24 -2.24
N VAL A 39 -11.47 -9.49 -1.21
CA VAL A 39 -11.63 -10.62 -0.30
C VAL A 39 -12.98 -10.57 0.39
N GLU A 40 -13.39 -9.42 0.94
CA GLU A 40 -14.71 -9.28 1.57
C GLU A 40 -15.84 -9.64 0.61
N ARG A 41 -15.78 -9.14 -0.62
CA ARG A 41 -16.80 -9.42 -1.63
C ARG A 41 -16.85 -10.92 -1.99
N ILE A 42 -15.71 -11.59 -2.09
CA ILE A 42 -15.64 -13.04 -2.34
C ILE A 42 -16.29 -13.80 -1.17
N LEU A 43 -15.93 -13.43 0.06
CA LEU A 43 -16.45 -14.09 1.27
C LEU A 43 -17.95 -13.83 1.51
N LYS A 44 -18.48 -12.71 1.01
CA LYS A 44 -19.91 -12.37 1.05
C LYS A 44 -20.71 -12.94 -0.14
N SER A 45 -20.05 -13.65 -1.07
CA SER A 45 -20.71 -14.22 -2.24
C SER A 45 -21.71 -15.32 -1.82
N PRO A 46 -22.94 -15.33 -2.36
CA PRO A 46 -23.90 -16.39 -2.10
C PRO A 46 -23.42 -17.76 -2.62
N ASP A 47 -22.56 -17.76 -3.65
CA ASP A 47 -21.98 -18.96 -4.25
C ASP A 47 -20.63 -19.36 -3.64
N LEU A 48 -20.34 -18.93 -2.41
CA LEU A 48 -19.08 -19.26 -1.75
C LEU A 48 -18.97 -20.76 -1.51
N THR A 49 -18.00 -21.38 -2.16
CA THR A 49 -17.66 -22.79 -1.92
C THR A 49 -16.56 -22.92 -0.89
N ARG A 50 -16.49 -24.08 -0.23
CA ARG A 50 -15.42 -24.37 0.73
C ARG A 50 -14.02 -24.27 0.10
N VAL A 51 -13.89 -24.73 -1.15
CA VAL A 51 -12.62 -24.65 -1.90
C VAL A 51 -12.18 -23.20 -2.10
N VAL A 52 -13.11 -22.31 -2.45
CA VAL A 52 -12.80 -20.88 -2.61
C VAL A 52 -12.44 -20.23 -1.28
N TYR A 53 -13.14 -20.59 -0.20
CA TYR A 53 -12.82 -20.11 1.14
C TYR A 53 -11.40 -20.52 1.57
N ASP A 54 -11.06 -21.80 1.46
CA ASP A 54 -9.75 -22.31 1.85
C ASP A 54 -8.61 -21.68 1.00
N ASP A 55 -8.84 -21.44 -0.30
CA ASP A 55 -7.91 -20.70 -1.16
C ASP A 55 -7.69 -19.26 -0.68
N VAL A 56 -8.77 -18.53 -0.38
CA VAL A 56 -8.68 -17.15 0.13
C VAL A 56 -7.92 -17.08 1.46
N VAL A 57 -8.10 -18.07 2.34
CA VAL A 57 -7.34 -18.18 3.60
C VAL A 57 -5.86 -18.41 3.32
N ALA A 58 -5.52 -19.39 2.47
CA ALA A 58 -4.14 -19.70 2.11
C ALA A 58 -3.43 -18.48 1.50
N ARG A 59 -4.09 -17.79 0.57
CA ARG A 59 -3.58 -16.57 -0.07
C ARG A 59 -3.41 -15.42 0.90
N THR A 60 -4.32 -15.27 1.86
CA THR A 60 -4.18 -14.26 2.91
C THR A 60 -2.98 -14.52 3.81
N GLN A 61 -2.71 -15.79 4.13
CA GLN A 61 -1.52 -16.15 4.88
C GLN A 61 -0.23 -15.91 4.06
N ALA A 62 -0.23 -16.25 2.76
CA ALA A 62 0.90 -15.97 1.88
C ALA A 62 1.17 -14.46 1.77
N MET A 63 0.14 -13.65 1.58
CA MET A 63 0.27 -12.18 1.52
C MET A 63 0.78 -11.58 2.82
N LYS A 64 0.31 -12.09 3.97
CA LYS A 64 0.83 -11.69 5.29
C LYS A 64 2.33 -11.98 5.41
N THR A 65 2.76 -13.16 4.98
CA THR A 65 4.18 -13.54 4.99
C THR A 65 5.01 -12.63 4.09
N LEU A 66 4.54 -12.35 2.87
CA LEU A 66 5.19 -11.43 1.93
C LEU A 66 5.38 -10.03 2.55
N LEU A 67 4.31 -9.45 3.10
CA LEU A 67 4.40 -8.13 3.75
C LEU A 67 5.34 -8.12 4.96
N GLN A 68 5.42 -9.23 5.71
CA GLN A 68 6.38 -9.35 6.83
C GLN A 68 7.83 -9.43 6.35
N GLN A 69 8.10 -10.18 5.28
CA GLN A 69 9.44 -10.26 4.68
C GLN A 69 9.95 -8.89 4.24
N HIS A 70 9.06 -8.04 3.70
CA HIS A 70 9.40 -6.69 3.24
C HIS A 70 9.17 -5.58 4.28
N LYS A 71 8.84 -5.93 5.54
CA LYS A 71 8.46 -4.96 6.59
C LYS A 71 9.51 -3.87 6.81
N SER A 72 10.80 -4.22 6.75
CA SER A 72 11.91 -3.28 6.95
C SER A 72 11.87 -2.16 5.91
N ILE A 73 11.80 -2.54 4.63
CA ILE A 73 11.77 -1.61 3.49
C ILE A 73 10.50 -0.76 3.52
N ILE A 74 9.34 -1.39 3.78
CA ILE A 74 8.07 -0.67 3.93
C ILE A 74 8.18 0.40 5.03
N GLY A 75 8.74 0.04 6.19
CA GLY A 75 8.96 0.95 7.29
C GLY A 75 9.89 2.12 6.94
N GLU A 76 11.01 1.85 6.27
CA GLU A 76 11.96 2.87 5.83
C GLU A 76 11.30 3.85 4.85
N ARG A 77 10.56 3.34 3.86
CA ARG A 77 9.89 4.16 2.84
C ARG A 77 8.76 5.00 3.45
N LEU A 78 8.01 4.46 4.40
CA LEU A 78 7.01 5.22 5.17
C LEU A 78 7.66 6.38 5.94
N LEU A 79 8.81 6.15 6.58
CA LEU A 79 9.53 7.19 7.31
C LEU A 79 10.08 8.27 6.36
N LYS A 80 10.66 7.88 5.22
CA LYS A 80 11.15 8.81 4.19
C LYS A 80 10.01 9.67 3.63
N SER A 81 8.86 9.08 3.34
CA SER A 81 7.68 9.82 2.85
C SER A 81 7.16 10.81 3.88
N LYS A 82 7.08 10.43 5.17
CA LYS A 82 6.70 11.35 6.27
C LYS A 82 7.66 12.53 6.40
N ARG A 83 8.97 12.28 6.38
CA ARG A 83 9.99 13.33 6.44
C ARG A 83 9.92 14.28 5.25
N SER A 84 9.69 13.75 4.06
CA SER A 84 9.57 14.54 2.83
C SER A 84 8.32 15.44 2.84
N LYS A 85 7.17 14.93 3.33
CA LYS A 85 5.97 15.75 3.53
C LYS A 85 6.17 16.86 4.58
N GLN A 86 6.91 16.56 5.65
CA GLN A 86 7.24 17.55 6.68
C GLN A 86 8.17 18.64 6.16
N SER A 87 9.24 18.29 5.42
CA SER A 87 10.16 19.28 4.86
C SER A 87 9.47 20.21 3.86
N LEU A 88 8.60 19.67 2.99
CA LEU A 88 7.79 20.48 2.07
C LEU A 88 6.83 21.43 2.79
N SER A 89 6.18 20.97 3.87
CA SER A 89 5.31 21.81 4.70
C SER A 89 6.07 22.96 5.36
N VAL A 90 7.27 22.70 5.90
CA VAL A 90 8.15 23.74 6.46
C VAL A 90 8.57 24.74 5.38
N TYR A 91 8.95 24.27 4.20
CA TYR A 91 9.38 25.14 3.10
C TYR A 91 8.23 26.06 2.61
N ASN A 92 7.02 25.51 2.46
CA ASN A 92 5.84 26.29 2.09
C ASN A 92 5.48 27.34 3.15
N ASN A 93 5.57 27.00 4.45
CA ASN A 93 5.35 27.96 5.53
C ASN A 93 6.38 29.08 5.56
N ILE A 94 7.65 28.79 5.23
CA ILE A 94 8.71 29.81 5.16
C ILE A 94 8.50 30.73 3.95
N GLN A 95 8.09 30.20 2.79
CA GLN A 95 7.76 31.02 1.62
C GLN A 95 6.53 31.89 1.85
N GLN A 96 5.44 31.33 2.39
CA GLN A 96 4.24 32.11 2.71
C GLN A 96 4.53 33.21 3.75
N ASN A 97 5.31 32.95 4.80
CA ASN A 97 5.68 33.99 5.76
C ASN A 97 6.62 35.07 5.17
N ARG A 98 7.43 34.74 4.16
CA ARG A 98 8.27 35.72 3.45
C ARG A 98 7.46 36.65 2.56
N ASP A 99 6.38 36.16 1.96
CA ASP A 99 5.50 36.97 1.11
C ASP A 99 4.62 37.92 1.95
N ILE A 100 4.21 37.51 3.16
CA ILE A 100 3.44 38.37 4.08
C ILE A 100 4.29 39.50 4.68
N SER A 101 5.59 39.27 4.93
CA SER A 101 6.49 40.30 5.50
C SER A 101 7.00 41.32 4.47
N ARG A 102 6.61 41.22 3.20
CA ARG A 102 7.01 42.14 2.11
C ARG A 102 5.84 42.91 1.49
N GLY A 103 4.63 42.75 2.02
CA GLY A 103 3.42 43.52 1.65
C GLY A 103 3.21 44.74 2.54
#